data_AF-A0A4V1TFA8-F1
#
_entry.id   AF-A0A4V1TFA8-F1
#
_cell.length_a   1.000
_cell.length_b   1.000
_cell.length_c   1.000
_cell.angle_alpha   90.00
_cell.angle_beta   90.00
_cell.angle_gamma   90.00
#
_symmetry.space_group_name_H-M   'P 1'
#
loop_
_entity.id
_entity.type
_entity.pdbx_description
1 polymer ?
#
loop_
_entity_poly.entity_id
_entity_poly.type
_entity_poly.pdbx_seq_one_letter_code
_entity_poly.pdbx_strand_id
1 'polypeptide(L)' 'DHLFARGYANGVIFRAFADDIIGLAPPLCCSEAEIDLIIARLRKTLDDVMALPEVVAALKIAKAA' A
#
# COMPACT_ATOMS: atom_id res chain seq x y z
N ASP A 1 -12.23 0.33 -0.09
CA ASP A 1 -12.08 -0.85 -0.98
C ASP A 1 -10.83 -0.84 -1.86
N HIS A 2 -10.46 0.29 -2.47
CA HIS A 2 -9.33 0.37 -3.41
C HIS A 2 -7.99 -0.16 -2.87
N LEU A 3 -7.61 0.20 -1.64
CA LEU A 3 -6.30 -0.13 -1.09
C LEU A 3 -6.15 -1.63 -0.77
N PHE A 4 -7.12 -2.22 -0.07
CA PHE A 4 -7.11 -3.64 0.27
C PHE A 4 -7.22 -4.53 -0.98
N ALA A 5 -8.14 -4.21 -1.90
CA ALA A 5 -8.35 -5.02 -3.10
C ALA A 5 -7.08 -5.09 -3.98
N ARG A 6 -6.37 -3.95 -4.13
CA ARG A 6 -5.10 -3.90 -4.86
C ARG A 6 -3.98 -4.62 -4.13
N GLY A 7 -3.91 -4.48 -2.80
CA GLY A 7 -2.95 -5.22 -1.98
C GLY A 7 -3.09 -6.73 -2.17
N TYR A 8 -4.32 -7.22 -2.07
CA TYR A 8 -4.64 -8.63 -2.27
C TYR A 8 -4.28 -9.10 -3.68
N ALA A 9 -4.63 -8.33 -4.72
CA ALA A 9 -4.27 -8.64 -6.11
C ALA A 9 -2.75 -8.65 -6.35
N ASN A 10 -1.99 -7.81 -5.65
CA ASN A 10 -0.53 -7.76 -5.71
C ASN A 10 0.15 -8.79 -4.80
N GLY A 11 -0.62 -9.63 -4.08
CA GLY A 11 -0.10 -10.68 -3.22
C GLY A 11 0.50 -10.19 -1.90
N VAL A 12 -0.01 -9.09 -1.35
CA VAL A 12 0.37 -8.55 -0.04
C VAL A 12 -0.87 -8.29 0.83
N ILE A 13 -0.80 -8.73 2.09
CA ILE A 13 -1.83 -8.48 3.10
C ILE A 13 -1.22 -7.59 4.17
N PHE A 14 -1.93 -6.53 4.54
CA PHE A 14 -1.52 -5.58 5.57
C PHE A 14 -2.74 -5.04 6.30
N ARG A 15 -2.51 -4.39 7.45
CA ARG A 15 -3.54 -3.64 8.17
C ARG A 15 -3.38 -2.16 7.89
N ALA A 16 -4.43 -1.51 7.40
CA ALA A 16 -4.52 -0.05 7.38
C ALA A 16 -5.20 0.41 8.67
N PHE A 17 -4.55 1.32 9.40
CA PHE A 17 -5.10 1.95 10.59
C PHE A 17 -5.76 3.29 10.24
N ALA A 18 -6.54 3.85 11.16
CA ALA A 18 -7.29 5.09 10.94
C ALA A 18 -6.43 6.37 11.02
N ASP A 19 -5.13 6.23 11.28
CA ASP A 19 -4.14 7.28 11.51
C ASP A 19 -3.05 7.28 10.43
N ASP A 20 -3.41 6.92 9.18
CA ASP A 20 -2.53 6.88 8.02
C ASP A 20 -1.35 5.89 8.12
N ILE A 21 -1.41 4.94 9.07
CA ILE A 21 -0.39 3.90 9.25
C ILE A 21 -0.75 2.61 8.50
N ILE A 22 0.26 2.00 7.87
CA ILE A 22 0.20 0.62 7.35
C ILE A 22 1.03 -0.29 8.26
N GLY A 23 0.36 -1.27 8.86
CA GLY A 23 1.00 -2.31 9.68
C GLY A 23 1.41 -3.53 8.86
N LEU A 24 2.68 -3.90 8.97
CA LEU A 24 3.27 -5.13 8.44
C LEU A 24 3.78 -5.99 9.62
N ALA A 25 3.46 -7.28 9.62
CA ALA A 25 3.89 -8.23 10.64
C ALA A 25 4.44 -9.51 9.99
N PRO A 26 5.62 -9.44 9.33
CA PRO A 26 6.24 -10.63 8.76
C PRO A 26 6.76 -11.58 9.86
N PRO A 27 6.79 -12.90 9.60
CA PRO A 27 7.45 -13.86 10.48
C PRO A 27 8.93 -13.55 10.72
N LEU A 28 9.44 -13.84 11.92
CA LEU A 28 10.86 -13.63 12.27
C LEU A 28 11.83 -14.50 11.45
N CYS A 29 11.34 -15.55 10.81
CA CYS A 29 12.15 -16.42 9.95
C CYS A 29 12.23 -15.95 8.49
N CYS A 30 11.60 -14.81 8.15
CA CYS A 30 11.73 -14.24 6.82
C CYS A 30 13.20 -13.86 6.53
N SER A 31 13.67 -14.27 5.37
CA SER A 31 14.90 -13.78 4.76
C SER A 31 14.76 -12.33 4.30
N GLU A 32 15.88 -11.65 4.08
CA GLU A 32 15.91 -10.29 3.51
C GLU A 32 15.16 -10.24 2.17
N ALA A 33 15.34 -11.23 1.31
CA ALA A 33 14.65 -11.31 0.01
C ALA A 33 13.12 -11.43 0.14
N GLU A 34 12.62 -12.12 1.16
CA GLU A 34 11.18 -12.19 1.43
C GLU A 34 10.63 -10.85 1.97
N ILE A 35 11.41 -10.15 2.79
CA ILE A 35 11.07 -8.80 3.25
C ILE A 35 11.03 -7.84 2.05
N ASP A 36 12.04 -7.87 1.19
CA ASP A 36 12.08 -7.06 -0.03
C ASP A 36 10.87 -7.32 -0.93
N LEU A 37 10.45 -8.57 -1.07
CA LEU A 37 9.26 -8.94 -1.84
C LEU A 37 7.99 -8.33 -1.24
N ILE A 38 7.82 -8.37 0.08
CA ILE A 38 6.67 -7.75 0.78
C ILE A 38 6.65 -6.24 0.51
N ILE A 39 7.80 -5.57 0.66
CA ILE A 39 7.92 -4.13 0.45
C ILE A 39 7.68 -3.75 -1.02
N ALA A 40 8.20 -4.52 -1.98
CA ALA A 40 7.97 -4.30 -3.40
C ALA A 40 6.49 -4.40 -3.77
N ARG A 41 5.78 -5.41 -3.25
CA ARG A 41 4.33 -5.57 -3.47
C ARG A 41 3.51 -4.47 -2.81
N LEU A 42 3.90 -4.02 -1.62
CA LEU A 42 3.27 -2.88 -0.97
C LEU A 42 3.47 -1.60 -1.77
N ARG A 43 4.69 -1.32 -2.24
CA ARG A 43 4.98 -0.16 -3.09
C ARG A 43 4.11 -0.18 -4.35
N LYS A 44 4.07 -1.31 -5.06
CA LYS A 44 3.20 -1.47 -6.23
C LYS A 44 1.74 -1.17 -5.90
N THR A 45 1.26 -1.62 -4.74
CA THR A 45 -0.12 -1.35 -4.29
C THR A 45 -0.38 0.14 -4.10
N LEU A 46 0.56 0.87 -3.50
CA LEU A 46 0.45 2.32 -3.32
C LEU A 46 0.50 3.06 -4.66
N ASP A 47 1.41 2.67 -5.55
CA ASP A 47 1.51 3.25 -6.91
C ASP A 47 0.20 3.04 -7.68
N ASP A 48 -0.36 1.83 -7.62
CA ASP A 48 -1.62 1.47 -8.26
C ASP A 48 -2.81 2.27 -7.70
N VAL A 49 -2.79 2.61 -6.39
CA VAL A 49 -3.80 3.49 -5.76
C VAL A 49 -3.58 4.94 -6.18
N MET A 50 -2.34 5.41 -6.20
CA MET A 50 -2.01 6.79 -6.60
C MET A 50 -2.34 7.07 -8.06
N ALA A 51 -2.37 6.05 -8.91
CA ALA A 51 -2.78 6.16 -10.31
C ALA A 51 -4.30 6.29 -10.51
N LEU A 52 -5.12 6.08 -9.48
CA LEU A 52 -6.58 6.21 -9.59
C LEU A 52 -6.99 7.65 -9.89
N PRO A 53 -7.85 7.91 -10.89
CA PRO A 53 -8.27 9.27 -11.26
C PRO A 53 -8.82 10.09 -10.09
N GLU A 54 -9.63 9.46 -9.24
CA GLU A 54 -10.22 10.08 -8.04
C GLU A 54 -9.18 10.42 -6.97
N VAL A 55 -8.15 9.57 -6.80
CA VAL A 55 -7.04 9.83 -5.87
C VAL A 55 -6.16 10.95 -6.39
N VAL A 56 -5.84 10.95 -7.68
CA VAL A 56 -5.10 12.04 -8.33
C VAL A 56 -5.84 13.37 -8.18
N ALA A 57 -7.15 13.38 -8.39
CA ALA A 57 -7.96 14.57 -8.21
C ALA A 57 -7.94 15.08 -6.76
N ALA A 58 -8.10 14.18 -5.78
CA ALA A 58 -8.04 14.51 -4.36
C ALA A 58 -6.68 15.07 -3.94
N LEU A 59 -5.57 14.48 -4.39
CA LEU A 59 -4.21 14.94 -4.09
C LEU A 59 -3.94 16.36 -4.63
N LYS A 60 -4.49 16.70 -5.81
CA LYS A 60 -4.37 18.06 -6.36
C LYS A 60 -5.08 19.09 -5.49
N ILE A 61 -6.26 18.75 -4.96
CA ILE A 61 -7.02 19.61 -4.05
C ILE A 61 -6.25 19.78 -2.74
N ALA A 62 -5.79 18.68 -2.13
CA ALA A 62 -5.05 18.71 -0.88
C ALA A 62 -3.75 19.51 -0.96
N LYS A 63 -3.07 19.52 -2.11
CA LYS A 63 -1.85 20.31 -2.33
C LYS A 63 -2.11 21.81 -2.55
N ALA A 64 -3.33 22.18 -2.93
CA ALA A 64 -3.71 23.57 -3.18
C ALA A 64 -4.32 24.25 -1.94
N ALA A 65 -4.70 23.47 -0.93
CA ALA A 65 -5.14 23.93 0.39
C ALA A 65 -3.93 24.20 1.30
#